data_AF-A0A1C5FCH8-F1
#
_entry.id   AF-A0A1C5FCH8-F1
#
_cell.length_a   1.000
_cell.length_b   1.000
_cell.length_c   1.000
_cell.angle_alpha   90.00
_cell.angle_beta   90.00
_cell.angle_gamma   90.00
#
_symmetry.space_group_name_H-M   'P 1'
#
loop_
_entity.id
_entity.type
_entity.pdbx_description
1 polymer ?
#
loop_
_entity_poly.entity_id
_entity_poly.type
_entity_poly.pdbx_seq_one_letter_code
_entity_poly.pdbx_strand_id
1 'polypeptide(L)' 'RRVGPGKALQGNLDPAVLFAPTAVVEEKADEVLDAAAGLEGHVFNLGHGVLPSMDPDALTRLVEYVHTRTAR' A
#
# COMPACT_ATOMS: atom_id res chain seq x y z
N ARG A 1 21.00 -4.86 2.19
CA ARG A 1 19.94 -4.02 1.60
C ARG A 1 20.26 -3.85 0.12
N ARG A 2 19.33 -4.07 -0.81
CA ARG A 2 19.60 -3.95 -2.26
C ARG A 2 19.70 -2.51 -2.75
N VAL A 3 19.05 -1.58 -2.04
CA VAL A 3 19.09 -0.14 -2.30
C VAL A 3 19.98 0.52 -1.24
N GLY A 4 20.84 1.44 -1.67
CA GLY A 4 21.72 2.22 -0.79
C GLY A 4 20.96 3.23 0.08
N PRO A 5 21.65 3.86 1.06
CA PRO A 5 21.05 4.85 1.95
C PRO A 5 20.63 6.13 1.22
N GLY A 6 19.77 6.94 1.84
CA GLY A 6 19.30 8.22 1.30
C GLY A 6 18.29 8.11 0.17
N LYS A 7 17.62 6.96 0.04
CA LYS A 7 16.61 6.69 -1.01
C LYS A 7 15.28 6.28 -0.40
N ALA A 8 14.21 6.96 -0.79
CA ALA A 8 12.85 6.51 -0.52
C ALA A 8 12.45 5.39 -1.48
N LEU A 9 11.54 4.52 -1.05
CA LEU A 9 10.89 3.51 -1.90
C LEU A 9 9.42 3.84 -2.07
N GLN A 10 8.86 3.53 -3.24
CA GLN A 10 7.45 3.69 -3.54
C GLN A 10 6.82 2.36 -3.97
N GLY A 11 5.62 2.04 -3.49
CA GLY A 11 4.89 0.81 -3.81
C GLY A 11 4.44 0.04 -2.56
N ASN A 12 4.06 -1.23 -2.67
CA ASN A 12 4.05 -2.06 -3.88
C ASN A 12 2.84 -3.03 -3.93
N LEU A 13 1.68 -2.58 -3.43
CA LEU A 13 0.49 -3.42 -3.35
C LEU A 13 0.03 -3.87 -4.75
N ASP A 14 -0.25 -5.16 -4.94
CA ASP A 14 -0.84 -5.64 -6.18
C ASP A 14 -2.27 -5.07 -6.35
N PRO A 15 -2.58 -4.32 -7.42
CA PRO A 15 -3.91 -3.78 -7.64
C PRO A 15 -5.02 -4.84 -7.62
N ALA A 16 -4.75 -6.08 -8.05
CA ALA A 16 -5.76 -7.14 -8.07
C ALA A 16 -6.35 -7.44 -6.68
N VAL A 17 -5.62 -7.13 -5.61
CA VAL A 17 -6.08 -7.29 -4.21
C VAL A 17 -7.35 -6.46 -3.94
N LEU A 18 -7.55 -5.32 -4.62
CA LEU A 18 -8.72 -4.46 -4.41
C LEU A 18 -10.06 -5.09 -4.82
N PHE A 19 -10.05 -6.25 -5.47
CA PHE A 19 -11.27 -7.04 -5.71
C PHE A 19 -11.61 -8.03 -4.58
N ALA A 20 -10.74 -8.16 -3.58
CA ALA A 20 -10.96 -9.03 -2.43
C ALA A 20 -11.84 -8.35 -1.36
N PRO A 21 -12.36 -9.11 -0.38
CA PRO A 21 -13.02 -8.53 0.79
C PRO A 21 -12.10 -7.55 1.53
N THR A 22 -12.67 -6.50 2.13
CA THR A 22 -11.92 -5.42 2.80
C THR A 22 -10.86 -5.94 3.78
N ALA A 23 -11.17 -6.94 4.60
CA ALA A 23 -10.21 -7.51 5.56
C ALA A 23 -8.94 -8.07 4.88
N VAL A 24 -9.08 -8.65 3.68
CA VAL A 24 -7.93 -9.15 2.90
C VAL A 24 -7.13 -7.98 2.32
N VAL A 25 -7.80 -6.91 1.89
CA VAL A 25 -7.13 -5.70 1.41
C VAL A 25 -6.29 -5.07 2.53
N GLU A 26 -6.84 -4.97 3.73
CA GLU A 26 -6.18 -4.43 4.92
C GLU A 26 -4.97 -5.29 5.31
N GLU A 27 -5.12 -6.62 5.37
CA GLU A 27 -4.03 -7.56 5.63
C GLU A 27 -2.87 -7.38 4.62
N LYS A 28 -3.18 -7.29 3.33
CA LYS A 28 -2.16 -7.08 2.29
C LYS A 28 -1.53 -5.69 2.32
N ALA A 29 -2.28 -4.67 2.75
CA ALA A 29 -1.71 -3.35 2.99
C ALA A 29 -0.73 -3.39 4.17
N ASP A 30 -1.07 -4.07 5.27
CA ASP A 30 -0.18 -4.25 6.42
C ASP A 30 1.10 -5.00 6.04
N GLU A 31 1.02 -6.07 5.24
CA GLU A 31 2.21 -6.79 4.74
C GLU A 31 3.20 -5.85 4.02
N VAL A 32 2.69 -4.91 3.22
CA VAL A 32 3.51 -3.91 2.51
C VAL A 32 4.09 -2.87 3.48
N LEU A 33 3.30 -2.40 4.45
CA LEU A 33 3.75 -1.43 5.45
C LEU A 33 4.81 -2.02 6.38
N ASP A 34 4.63 -3.26 6.82
CA ASP A 34 5.57 -3.98 7.67
C ASP A 34 6.88 -4.27 6.94
N ALA A 35 6.82 -4.63 5.66
CA ALA A 35 8.01 -4.79 4.82
C ALA A 35 8.78 -3.47 4.63
N ALA A 36 8.09 -2.33 4.73
CA ALA A 36 8.65 -1.00 4.65
C ALA A 36 9.10 -0.42 6.00
N ALA A 37 8.85 -1.12 7.11
CA ALA A 37 9.22 -0.65 8.44
C ALA A 37 10.73 -0.38 8.54
N GLY A 38 11.10 0.78 9.07
CA GLY A 38 12.49 1.20 9.23
C GLY A 38 13.20 1.60 7.92
N LEU A 39 12.48 1.77 6.81
CA LEU A 39 12.98 2.53 5.66
C LEU A 39 13.07 4.02 6.01
N GLU A 40 14.08 4.71 5.46
CA GLU A 40 14.26 6.16 5.64
C GLU A 40 13.10 6.96 5.02
N GLY A 41 12.44 6.39 3.99
CA GLY A 41 11.23 6.92 3.40
C GLY A 41 10.46 5.85 2.63
N HIS A 42 9.15 5.83 2.82
CA HIS A 42 8.23 4.97 2.10
C HIS A 42 7.01 5.76 1.65
N VAL A 43 6.69 5.66 0.36
CA VAL A 43 5.44 6.13 -0.22
C VAL A 43 4.63 4.90 -0.60
N PHE A 44 3.58 4.60 0.17
CA PHE A 44 2.68 3.51 -0.18
C PHE A 44 2.07 3.78 -1.56
N ASN A 45 2.06 2.77 -2.42
CA ASN A 45 1.41 2.87 -3.74
C ASN A 45 1.05 1.47 -4.24
N LEU A 46 0.21 1.42 -5.27
CA LEU A 46 0.00 0.22 -6.07
C LEU A 46 1.26 -0.08 -6.90
N GLY A 47 1.50 -1.35 -7.19
CA GLY A 47 2.59 -1.80 -8.05
C GLY A 47 2.32 -1.55 -9.55
N HIS A 48 1.06 -1.36 -9.93
CA HIS A 48 0.60 -1.00 -11.27
C HIS A 48 -0.59 -0.04 -11.18
N GLY A 49 -1.07 0.44 -12.32
CA GLY A 49 -2.21 1.36 -12.38
C GLY A 49 -3.52 0.76 -11.85
N VAL A 50 -4.43 1.64 -11.46
CA VAL A 50 -5.82 1.31 -11.13
C VAL A 50 -6.51 0.69 -12.35
N LEU A 51 -7.24 -0.41 -12.14
CA LEU A 51 -7.98 -1.07 -13.20
C LEU A 51 -9.33 -0.37 -13.44
N PRO A 52 -9.81 -0.23 -14.69
CA PRO A 52 -11.05 0.51 -14.98
C PRO A 52 -12.31 -0.01 -14.26
N SER A 53 -12.31 -1.28 -13.88
CA SER A 53 -13.43 -1.95 -13.20
C SER A 53 -13.35 -1.88 -11.67
N MET A 54 -12.34 -1.22 -11.10
CA MET A 54 -12.22 -1.09 -9.64
C MET A 54 -13.29 -0.17 -9.07
N ASP A 55 -13.85 -0.58 -7.94
CA ASP A 55 -14.71 0.25 -7.11
C ASP A 55 -13.89 1.45 -6.55
N PRO A 56 -14.24 2.71 -6.88
CA PRO A 56 -13.58 3.87 -6.32
C PRO A 56 -13.65 3.93 -4.79
N ASP A 57 -14.71 3.39 -4.19
CA ASP A 57 -14.83 3.38 -2.73
C ASP A 57 -13.83 2.42 -2.08
N ALA A 58 -13.42 1.35 -2.78
CA ALA A 58 -12.35 0.47 -2.31
C ALA A 58 -11.01 1.19 -2.25
N LEU A 59 -10.73 2.08 -3.21
CA LEU A 59 -9.53 2.94 -3.18
C LEU A 59 -9.59 3.93 -2.02
N THR A 60 -10.74 4.58 -1.81
CA THR A 60 -10.95 5.50 -0.69
C THR A 60 -10.69 4.80 0.65
N ARG A 61 -11.28 3.62 0.86
CA ARG A 61 -11.06 2.80 2.07
C ARG A 61 -9.58 2.44 2.27
N LEU A 62 -8.88 2.03 1.19
CA LEU A 62 -7.45 1.71 1.27
C LEU A 62 -6.62 2.94 1.67
N VAL A 63 -6.90 4.11 1.09
CA VAL A 63 -6.20 5.36 1.43
C VAL A 63 -6.42 5.73 2.89
N GLU A 64 -7.67 5.70 3.36
CA GLU A 64 -8.02 5.96 4.76
C GLU A 64 -7.33 4.98 5.72
N TYR A 65 -7.32 3.70 5.36
CA TYR A 65 -6.67 2.65 6.15
C TYR A 65 -5.16 2.90 6.28
N VAL A 66 -4.46 3.16 5.17
CA VAL A 66 -3.01 3.41 5.18
C VAL A 66 -2.66 4.64 6.02
N HIS A 67 -3.41 5.74 5.89
CA HIS A 67 -3.19 6.92 6.74
C HIS A 67 -3.45 6.63 8.22
N THR A 68 -4.51 5.88 8.53
CA THR A 68 -4.83 5.51 9.93
C THR A 68 -3.73 4.64 10.54
N ARG A 69 -3.23 3.66 9.79
CA ARG A 69 -2.18 2.73 10.25
C ARG A 69 -0.81 3.37 10.42
N THR A 70 -0.55 4.48 9.72
CA THR A 70 0.76 5.15 9.68
C THR A 70 0.78 6.53 10.37
N ALA A 71 -0.34 6.96 10.95
CA ALA A 71 -0.43 8.15 11.77
C ALA A 71 0.57 8.11 12.94
N ARG A 72 1.16 9.27 13.26
CA ARG A 72 2.17 9.44 14.31
C ARG A 72 1.65 10.30 15.45
#